data_AF-A0A935T3U0-F1
#
_entry.id   AF-A0A935T3U0-F1
#
_cell.length_a   1.000
_cell.length_b   1.000
_cell.length_c   1.000
_cell.angle_alpha   90.00
_cell.angle_beta   90.00
_cell.angle_gamma   90.00
#
_symmetry.space_group_name_H-M   'P 1'
#
loop_
_entity.id
_entity.type
_entity.pdbx_description
1 polymer ?
#
loop_
_entity_poly.entity_id
_entity_poly.type
_entity_poly.pdbx_seq_one_letter_code
_entity_poly.pdbx_strand_id
1 'polypeptide(L)'
;MSVHGEYARSLASVLELLAEGELRGRDALLDALDAARATETRELSSAARTARAVLDRIDAALDEARDAADDHARLREACHHLRAHCHAILGPPSGGR
;
A
#
# COMPACT_ATOMS: atom_id res chain seq x y z
N MET A 1 5.95 -9.85 -17.14
CA MET A 1 6.51 -8.87 -16.19
C MET A 1 6.72 -9.61 -14.86
N SER A 2 7.71 -9.24 -14.03
CA SER A 2 7.98 -9.97 -12.77
C SER A 2 7.11 -9.41 -11.63
N VAL A 3 6.62 -10.28 -10.75
CA VAL A 3 5.80 -9.91 -9.56
C VAL A 3 6.48 -8.83 -8.71
N HIS A 4 7.81 -8.90 -8.55
CA HIS A 4 8.57 -7.89 -7.82
C HIS A 4 8.52 -6.52 -8.50
N GLY A 5 8.68 -6.48 -9.84
CA GLY A 5 8.64 -5.22 -10.58
C GLY A 5 7.26 -4.58 -10.62
N GLU A 6 6.20 -5.40 -10.65
CA GLU A 6 4.82 -4.92 -10.56
C GLU A 6 4.51 -4.37 -9.17
N TYR A 7 4.93 -5.08 -8.12
CA TYR A 7 4.85 -4.59 -6.74
C TYR A 7 5.56 -3.25 -6.56
N ALA A 8 6.83 -3.13 -6.98
CA ALA A 8 7.62 -1.91 -6.82
C ALA A 8 7.00 -0.72 -7.56
N ARG A 9 6.43 -0.96 -8.75
CA ARG A 9 5.71 0.09 -9.50
C ARG A 9 4.46 0.54 -8.76
N SER A 10 3.62 -0.39 -8.31
CA SER A 10 2.40 -0.06 -7.58
C SER A 10 2.70 0.63 -6.25
N LEU A 11 3.77 0.24 -5.55
CA LEU A 11 4.22 0.90 -4.33
C LEU A 11 4.64 2.35 -4.60
N ALA A 12 5.40 2.59 -5.68
CA ALA A 12 5.77 3.94 -6.08
C ALA A 12 4.55 4.82 -6.38
N SER A 13 3.54 4.28 -7.08
CA SER A 13 2.30 5.03 -7.36
C SER A 13 1.50 5.37 -6.10
N VAL A 14 1.45 4.48 -5.11
CA VAL A 14 0.80 4.79 -3.82
C VAL A 14 1.56 5.89 -3.09
N LEU A 15 2.90 5.82 -3.05
CA LEU A 15 3.74 6.84 -2.42
C LEU A 15 3.53 8.23 -3.05
N GLU A 16 3.51 8.31 -4.37
CA GLU A 16 3.28 9.55 -5.13
C GLU A 16 1.91 10.14 -4.80
N LEU A 17 0.84 9.36 -4.96
CA LEU A 17 -0.52 9.82 -4.70
C LEU A 17 -0.77 10.17 -3.22
N LEU A 18 -0.15 9.43 -2.30
CA LEU A 18 -0.23 9.71 -0.86
C LEU A 18 0.49 11.01 -0.51
N ALA A 19 1.63 11.31 -1.16
CA ALA A 19 2.37 12.55 -0.94
C ALA A 19 1.62 13.79 -1.45
N GLU A 20 0.86 13.64 -2.53
CA GLU A 20 0.00 14.68 -3.10
C GLU A 20 -1.28 14.93 -2.28
N GLY A 21 -1.75 13.91 -1.55
CA GLY A 21 -2.99 13.99 -0.77
C GLY A 21 -2.87 14.65 0.61
N GLU A 22 -4.03 15.01 1.18
CA GLU A 22 -4.17 15.52 2.54
C GLU A 22 -4.84 14.48 3.44
N LEU A 23 -4.03 13.56 3.99
CA LEU A 23 -4.50 12.53 4.93
C LEU A 23 -3.98 12.79 6.35
N ARG A 24 -4.82 12.52 7.34
CA ARG A 24 -4.40 12.56 8.74
C ARG A 24 -3.29 11.52 8.97
N GLY A 25 -2.14 11.98 9.48
CA GLY A 25 -0.99 11.10 9.73
C GLY A 25 -0.26 10.65 8.46
N ARG A 26 -0.47 11.34 7.31
CA ARG A 26 0.19 11.07 6.03
C ARG A 26 1.69 10.79 6.16
N ASP A 27 2.43 11.63 6.87
CA ASP A 27 3.90 11.52 6.92
C ASP A 27 4.33 10.18 7.57
N ALA A 28 3.65 9.74 8.62
CA ALA A 28 3.92 8.43 9.23
C ALA A 28 3.55 7.25 8.31
N LEU A 29 2.55 7.43 7.44
CA LEU A 29 2.18 6.43 6.43
C LEU A 29 3.21 6.38 5.30
N LEU A 30 3.69 7.54 4.83
CA LEU A 30 4.77 7.66 3.85
C LEU A 30 6.06 7.02 4.36
N ASP A 31 6.49 7.36 5.58
CA ASP A 31 7.69 6.79 6.21
C ASP A 31 7.64 5.25 6.27
N ALA A 32 6.46 4.70 6.60
CA ALA A 32 6.27 3.26 6.69
C ALA A 32 6.31 2.56 5.32
N LEU A 33 5.75 3.19 4.27
CA LEU A 33 5.81 2.68 2.90
C LEU A 33 7.22 2.78 2.31
N ASP A 34 7.95 3.86 2.60
CA ASP A 34 9.35 4.01 2.19
C ASP A 34 10.25 2.98 2.89
N ALA A 35 9.99 2.67 4.16
CA ALA A 35 10.67 1.57 4.85
C ALA A 35 10.38 0.20 4.19
N ALA A 36 9.14 -0.04 3.74
CA ALA A 36 8.80 -1.24 2.99
C ALA A 36 9.54 -1.29 1.64
N ARG A 37 9.63 -0.16 0.93
CA ARG A 37 10.40 -0.03 -0.31
C ARG A 37 11.89 -0.32 -0.11
N ALA A 38 12.48 0.20 0.96
CA ALA A 38 13.90 -0.04 1.28
C ALA A 38 14.22 -1.53 1.55
N THR A 39 13.21 -2.32 1.95
CA THR A 39 13.38 -3.74 2.32
C THR A 39 13.01 -4.72 1.20
N GLU A 40 12.29 -4.30 0.15
CA GLU A 40 11.72 -5.17 -0.88
C GLU A 40 12.75 -6.02 -1.64
N THR A 41 13.96 -5.48 -1.85
CA THR A 41 15.04 -6.15 -2.58
C THR A 41 15.66 -7.32 -1.81
N ARG A 42 15.59 -7.29 -0.48
CA ARG A 42 16.15 -8.32 0.41
C ARG A 42 15.09 -9.30 0.88
N GLU A 43 13.92 -8.79 1.26
CA GLU A 43 12.82 -9.58 1.84
C GLU A 43 11.46 -9.12 1.33
N LEU A 44 11.14 -9.50 0.09
CA LEU A 44 9.90 -9.10 -0.59
C LEU A 44 8.62 -9.44 0.21
N SER A 45 8.57 -10.61 0.86
CA SER A 45 7.41 -10.99 1.70
C SER A 45 7.30 -10.15 2.97
N SER A 46 8.42 -9.69 3.53
CA SER A 46 8.41 -8.78 4.69
C SER A 46 7.89 -7.41 4.29
N ALA A 47 8.41 -6.87 3.18
CA ALA A 47 7.94 -5.63 2.58
C ALA A 47 6.44 -5.68 2.27
N ALA A 48 5.95 -6.76 1.64
CA ALA A 48 4.54 -6.93 1.30
C ALA A 48 3.62 -7.01 2.54
N ARG A 49 4.06 -7.62 3.65
CA ARG A 49 3.31 -7.62 4.91
C ARG A 49 3.21 -6.22 5.51
N THR A 50 4.31 -5.49 5.54
CA THR A 50 4.35 -4.10 6.03
C THR A 50 3.47 -3.21 5.17
N ALA A 51 3.63 -3.27 3.84
CA ALA A 51 2.81 -2.50 2.90
C ALA A 51 1.31 -2.80 3.11
N ARG A 52 0.91 -4.07 3.22
CA ARG A 52 -0.49 -4.43 3.50
C ARG A 52 -1.01 -3.82 4.80
N ALA A 53 -0.25 -3.89 5.89
CA ALA A 53 -0.65 -3.30 7.17
C ALA A 53 -0.77 -1.77 7.10
N VAL A 54 0.06 -1.09 6.30
CA VAL A 54 -0.03 0.36 6.09
C VAL A 54 -1.23 0.71 5.21
N LEU A 55 -1.49 -0.06 4.15
CA LEU A 55 -2.66 0.12 3.29
C LEU A 55 -3.97 0.06 4.09
N ASP A 56 -4.08 -0.86 5.04
CA ASP A 56 -5.28 -0.97 5.90
C ASP A 56 -5.47 0.28 6.79
N ARG A 57 -4.39 0.96 7.18
CA ARG A 57 -4.46 2.26 7.87
C ARG A 57 -4.82 3.40 6.94
N ILE A 58 -4.34 3.37 5.69
CA ILE A 58 -4.71 4.35 4.65
C ILE A 58 -6.22 4.27 4.40
N ASP A 59 -6.78 3.07 4.23
CA ASP A 59 -8.22 2.88 4.04
C ASP A 59 -9.03 3.45 5.22
N ALA A 60 -8.61 3.20 6.46
CA ALA A 60 -9.26 3.76 7.64
C ALA A 60 -9.23 5.30 7.64
N ALA A 61 -8.07 5.90 7.31
CA ALA A 61 -7.94 7.36 7.20
C ALA A 61 -8.80 7.94 6.06
N LEU A 62 -8.91 7.23 4.95
CA LEU A 62 -9.76 7.59 3.82
C LEU A 62 -11.25 7.50 4.13
N ASP A 63 -11.66 6.54 4.94
CA ASP A 63 -13.04 6.38 5.39
C ASP A 63 -13.44 7.46 6.41
N GLU A 64 -12.50 7.92 7.24
CA GLU A 64 -12.68 9.08 8.13
C GLU A 64 -12.82 10.39 7.34
N ALA A 65 -12.09 10.54 6.22
CA ALA A 65 -12.11 11.72 5.34
C ALA A 65 -13.31 11.76 4.37
N ARG A 66 -14.45 11.16 4.75
CA ARG A 66 -15.59 10.79 3.90
C ARG A 66 -16.21 11.94 3.08
N ASP A 67 -15.98 13.18 3.47
CA ASP A 67 -16.47 14.39 2.78
C ASP A 67 -15.65 14.77 1.52
N ALA A 68 -14.48 14.15 1.30
CA ALA A 68 -13.61 14.35 0.13
C ALA A 68 -13.58 13.10 -0.79
N ALA A 69 -14.76 12.54 -1.09
CA ALA A 69 -14.88 11.22 -1.72
C ALA A 69 -14.23 11.14 -3.12
N ASP A 70 -14.34 12.19 -3.92
CA ASP A 70 -13.80 12.22 -5.29
C ASP A 70 -12.28 12.42 -5.33
N ASP A 71 -11.72 13.20 -4.39
CA ASP A 71 -10.30 13.53 -4.36
C ASP A 71 -9.42 12.30 -4.07
N HIS A 72 -9.98 11.30 -3.39
CA HIS A 72 -9.26 10.10 -2.96
C HIS A 72 -9.49 8.87 -3.83
N ALA A 73 -10.30 8.95 -4.90
CA ALA A 73 -10.62 7.80 -5.74
C ALA A 73 -9.36 7.14 -6.34
N ARG A 74 -8.42 7.96 -6.82
CA ARG A 74 -7.15 7.47 -7.40
C ARG A 74 -6.27 6.77 -6.38
N LEU A 75 -6.19 7.30 -5.16
CA LEU A 75 -5.42 6.69 -4.07
C LEU A 75 -6.02 5.34 -3.65
N ARG A 76 -7.37 5.24 -3.58
CA ARG A 76 -8.06 3.97 -3.30
C ARG A 76 -7.75 2.92 -4.36
N GLU A 77 -7.80 3.29 -5.64
CA GLU A 77 -7.48 2.39 -6.76
C GLU A 77 -6.01 1.92 -6.70
N ALA A 78 -5.07 2.83 -6.46
CA ALA A 78 -3.66 2.48 -6.32
C ALA A 78 -3.41 1.54 -5.12
N CYS A 79 -4.06 1.80 -3.98
CA CYS A 79 -4.02 0.93 -2.81
C CYS A 79 -4.58 -0.47 -3.12
N HIS A 80 -5.68 -0.55 -3.86
CA HIS A 80 -6.27 -1.81 -4.30
C HIS A 80 -5.30 -2.62 -5.18
N HIS A 81 -4.65 -1.98 -6.16
CA HIS A 81 -3.65 -2.64 -7.00
C HIS A 81 -2.45 -3.14 -6.18
N LEU A 82 -1.91 -2.32 -5.27
CA LEU A 82 -0.81 -2.75 -4.42
C LEU A 82 -1.21 -3.94 -3.52
N ARG A 83 -2.44 -3.95 -2.98
CA ARG A 83 -2.97 -5.10 -2.21
C ARG A 83 -2.99 -6.38 -3.03
N ALA A 84 -3.40 -6.32 -4.30
CA ALA A 84 -3.41 -7.48 -5.18
C ALA A 84 -1.99 -8.07 -5.34
N HIS A 85 -0.98 -7.21 -5.49
CA HIS A 85 0.42 -7.65 -5.53
C HIS A 85 0.90 -8.20 -4.19
N CYS A 86 0.56 -7.56 -3.07
CA CYS A 86 0.84 -8.10 -1.74
C CYS A 86 0.22 -9.50 -1.56
N HIS A 87 -1.02 -9.70 -2.02
CA HIS A 87 -1.67 -11.01 -1.97
C HIS A 87 -0.95 -12.05 -2.82
N ALA A 88 -0.54 -11.69 -4.04
CA ALA A 88 0.22 -12.57 -4.92
C ALA A 88 1.58 -12.99 -4.31
N ILE A 89 2.25 -12.07 -3.61
CA ILE A 89 3.54 -12.33 -2.94
C ILE A 89 3.38 -13.20 -1.69
N LEU A 90 2.36 -12.91 -0.87
CA LEU A 90 2.17 -13.58 0.42
C LEU A 90 1.44 -14.92 0.27
N GLY A 91 0.80 -15.14 -0.88
CA GLY A 91 -0.09 -16.27 -1.09
C GLY A 91 -1.41 -16.11 -0.34
N PRO A 92 -2.33 -17.07 -0.53
CA PRO A 92 -3.54 -17.14 0.28
C PRO A 92 -3.15 -17.24 1.76
N PRO A 93 -3.92 -16.63 2.69
CA PRO A 93 -3.72 -16.91 4.10
C PRO A 93 -3.79 -18.43 4.27
N SER A 94 -2.76 -19.03 4.87
CA SER A 94 -2.73 -20.46 5.15
C SER A 94 -3.87 -20.81 6.12
N GLY A 95 -5.06 -21.01 5.57
CA GLY A 95 -6.23 -21.51 6.28
C GLY A 95 -5.99 -22.98 6.58
N GLY A 96 -5.53 -23.25 7.79
CA GLY A 96 -5.54 -24.59 8.38
C GLY A 96 -6.96 -25.14 8.35
N ARG A 97 -7.04 -26.43 7.99
CA ARG A 97 -8.16 -27.28 8.38
C ARG A 97 -8.17 -27.45 9.90
#